data_AF-A0A7J3D3K7-F1
#
_entry.id   AF-A0A7J3D3K7-F1
#
_cell.length_a   1.000
_cell.length_b   1.000
_cell.length_c   1.000
_cell.angle_alpha   90.00
_cell.angle_beta   90.00
_cell.angle_gamma   90.00
#
_symmetry.space_group_name_H-M   'P 1'
#
loop_
_entity.id
_entity.type
_entity.pdbx_description
1 polymer ?
#
loop_
_entity_poly.entity_id
_entity_poly.type
_entity_poly.pdbx_seq_one_letter_code
_entity_poly.pdbx_strand_id
1 'polypeptide(L)'
;MLDLKIIGGRVFLPEGLIVEAAIGVEEGKVVAIGKEASLPNANKVLDVQGKLVLPGLIDTHVHFRDPGYTHKEDFESGTKAAAAGGITMVADMP
;
A
#
# COMPACT_ATOMS: atom_id res chain seq x y z
N MET A 1 4.77 -19.90 5.91
CA MET A 1 5.29 -19.37 4.63
C MET A 1 4.46 -18.14 4.35
N LEU A 2 5.06 -16.99 4.09
CA LEU A 2 4.32 -15.74 3.92
C LEU A 2 3.57 -15.72 2.58
N ASP A 3 2.54 -14.88 2.46
CA ASP A 3 1.85 -14.65 1.19
C ASP A 3 2.72 -13.78 0.26
N LEU A 4 3.25 -12.69 0.80
CA LEU A 4 4.07 -11.73 0.07
C LEU A 4 5.28 -11.29 0.91
N LYS A 5 6.43 -11.19 0.25
CA LYS A 5 7.64 -10.54 0.77
C LYS A 5 8.02 -9.38 -0.15
N ILE A 6 8.11 -8.17 0.39
CA ILE A 6 8.62 -6.98 -0.31
C ILE A 6 10.09 -6.81 0.08
N ILE A 7 11.00 -6.74 -0.90
CA ILE A 7 12.46 -6.71 -0.67
C ILE A 7 13.14 -5.60 -1.48
N GLY A 8 14.41 -5.36 -1.19
CA GLY A 8 15.22 -4.38 -1.92
C GLY A 8 14.72 -2.95 -1.75
N GLY A 9 13.94 -2.66 -0.72
CA GLY A 9 13.31 -1.35 -0.50
C GLY A 9 13.89 -0.57 0.66
N ARG A 10 13.66 0.74 0.63
CA ARG A 10 13.83 1.63 1.78
C ARG A 10 12.45 1.82 2.41
N VAL A 11 12.24 1.34 3.62
CA VAL A 11 10.93 1.32 4.30
C VAL A 11 10.83 2.50 5.24
N PHE A 12 9.75 3.27 5.12
CA PHE A 12 9.39 4.30 6.10
C PHE A 12 8.71 3.64 7.31
N LEU A 13 9.26 3.87 8.50
CA LEU A 13 8.75 3.34 9.75
C LEU A 13 7.97 4.40 10.55
N PRO A 14 7.04 3.99 11.44
CA PRO A 14 6.21 4.91 12.22
C PRO A 14 7.00 5.93 13.07
N GLU A 15 8.24 5.62 13.42
CA GLU A 15 9.14 6.49 14.19
C GLU A 15 9.72 7.64 13.35
N GLY A 16 9.37 7.74 12.07
CA GLY A 16 9.87 8.76 11.15
C GLY A 16 11.22 8.41 10.53
N LEU A 17 11.65 7.15 10.63
CA LEU A 17 12.91 6.66 10.08
C LEU A 17 12.70 6.03 8.69
N ILE A 18 13.71 6.15 7.83
CA ILE A 18 13.79 5.41 6.57
C ILE A 18 14.96 4.45 6.69
N VAL A 19 14.70 3.14 6.59
CA VAL A 19 15.70 2.09 6.73
C VAL A 19 15.63 1.09 5.59
N GLU A 20 16.75 0.46 5.25
CA GLU A 20 16.74 -0.70 4.35
C GLU A 20 16.16 -1.91 5.08
N ALA A 21 15.03 -2.42 4.60
CA ALA A 21 14.34 -3.54 5.21
C ALA A 21 13.44 -4.26 4.19
N ALA A 22 13.11 -5.50 4.51
CA ALA A 22 12.07 -6.28 3.87
C ALA A 22 10.80 -6.28 4.72
N ILE A 23 9.65 -6.43 4.07
CA ILE A 23 8.32 -6.52 4.70
C ILE A 23 7.71 -7.88 4.37
N GLY A 24 7.23 -8.58 5.39
CA GLY A 24 6.47 -9.82 5.27
C GLY A 24 4.98 -9.59 5.50
N VAL A 25 4.15 -10.15 4.62
CA VAL A 25 2.69 -10.02 4.64
C VAL A 25 2.04 -11.39 4.65
N GLU A 26 1.04 -11.57 5.51
CA GLU A 26 0.20 -12.77 5.62
C GLU A 26 -1.24 -12.34 5.90
N GLU A 27 -2.21 -12.93 5.19
CA GLU A 27 -3.64 -12.62 5.30
C GLU A 27 -3.96 -11.11 5.21
N GLY A 28 -3.26 -10.41 4.32
CA GLY A 28 -3.43 -8.98 4.10
C GLY A 28 -2.86 -8.07 5.21
N LYS A 29 -2.12 -8.62 6.17
CA LYS A 29 -1.51 -7.86 7.28
C LYS A 29 0.01 -7.93 7.22
N VAL A 30 0.67 -6.85 7.64
CA VAL A 30 2.11 -6.85 7.87
C VAL A 30 2.39 -7.65 9.14
N VAL A 31 3.16 -8.74 9.02
CA VAL A 31 3.48 -9.64 10.15
C VAL A 31 4.96 -9.58 10.54
N ALA A 32 5.82 -9.04 9.69
CA ALA A 32 7.25 -8.88 9.98
C ALA A 32 7.86 -7.72 9.18
N ILE A 33 8.80 -7.01 9.81
CA ILE A 33 9.69 -6.03 9.16
C ILE A 33 11.11 -6.30 9.66
N GLY A 34 12.08 -6.40 8.75
CA GLY A 34 13.46 -6.67 9.14
C GLY A 34 14.38 -6.96 7.97
N LYS A 35 15.58 -7.48 8.25
CA LYS A 35 16.50 -7.91 7.18
C LYS A 35 15.87 -9.03 6.37
N GLU A 36 16.04 -9.01 5.05
CA GLU A 36 15.45 -10.03 4.17
C GLU A 36 15.78 -11.46 4.63
N ALA A 37 17.05 -11.71 4.98
CA ALA A 37 17.53 -13.02 5.43
C ALA A 37 16.90 -13.49 6.76
N SER A 38 16.24 -12.60 7.50
CA SER A 38 15.57 -12.89 8.77
C SER A 38 14.08 -13.15 8.60
N LEU A 39 13.50 -12.94 7.41
CA LEU A 39 12.08 -13.20 7.15
C LEU A 39 11.87 -14.61 6.60
N PRO A 40 10.73 -15.27 6.89
CA PRO A 40 10.37 -16.54 6.27
C PRO A 40 10.29 -16.44 4.74
N ASN A 41 10.39 -17.59 4.07
CA ASN A 41 10.06 -17.70 2.65
C ASN A 41 8.61 -17.29 2.38
N ALA A 42 8.35 -16.78 1.18
CA ALA A 42 7.04 -16.30 0.75
C ALA A 42 6.59 -16.90 -0.59
N ASN A 43 5.28 -17.02 -0.79
CA ASN A 43 4.66 -17.44 -2.05
C ASN A 43 4.98 -16.47 -3.18
N LYS A 44 5.00 -15.16 -2.87
CA LYS A 44 5.35 -14.10 -3.81
C LYS A 44 6.46 -13.23 -3.24
N VAL A 45 7.46 -12.91 -4.07
CA VAL A 45 8.51 -11.94 -3.75
C VAL A 45 8.40 -10.77 -4.70
N LEU A 46 8.38 -9.55 -4.16
CA LEU A 46 8.38 -8.30 -4.89
C LEU A 46 9.67 -7.53 -4.57
N ASP A 47 10.60 -7.50 -5.51
CA ASP A 47 11.78 -6.63 -5.44
C ASP A 47 11.44 -5.24 -5.94
N VAL A 48 11.58 -4.24 -5.07
CA VAL A 48 11.27 -2.84 -5.39
C VAL A 48 12.49 -2.01 -5.81
N GLN A 49 13.67 -2.63 -5.98
CA GLN A 49 14.84 -2.06 -6.66
C GLN A 49 15.28 -0.68 -6.10
N GLY A 50 15.41 -0.58 -4.78
CA GLY A 50 15.86 0.62 -4.07
C GLY A 50 14.78 1.70 -3.87
N LYS A 51 13.55 1.47 -4.33
CA LYS A 51 12.43 2.40 -4.17
C LYS A 51 12.04 2.57 -2.69
N LEU A 52 11.42 3.70 -2.42
CA LEU A 52 10.83 4.01 -1.12
C LEU A 52 9.51 3.23 -0.98
N VAL A 53 9.33 2.55 0.15
CA VAL A 53 8.10 1.85 0.54
C VAL A 53 7.45 2.68 1.63
N LEU A 54 6.29 3.24 1.31
CA LEU A 54 5.47 4.06 2.20
C LEU A 54 4.23 3.27 2.62
N PRO A 55 3.63 3.58 3.79
CA PRO A 55 2.25 3.20 4.06
C PRO A 55 1.33 3.69 2.94
N GLY A 56 0.28 2.92 2.64
CA GLY A 56 -0.77 3.38 1.73
C GLY A 56 -1.43 4.64 2.28
N LEU A 57 -1.61 5.65 1.42
CA LEU A 57 -2.16 6.93 1.84
C LEU A 57 -3.68 6.80 2.10
N ILE A 58 -4.16 7.64 3.01
CA ILE A 58 -5.58 7.75 3.36
C ILE A 58 -6.05 9.13 2.95
N ASP A 59 -6.98 9.19 2.00
CA ASP A 59 -7.63 10.44 1.58
C ASP A 59 -9.02 10.53 2.20
N THR A 60 -9.17 11.43 3.17
CA THR A 60 -10.41 11.56 3.93
C THR A 60 -11.44 12.47 3.26
N HIS A 61 -11.18 13.01 2.07
CA HIS A 61 -12.05 14.00 1.44
C HIS A 61 -12.09 13.85 -0.08
N VAL A 62 -12.85 12.85 -0.55
CA VAL A 62 -13.16 12.69 -1.98
C VAL A 62 -14.64 12.94 -2.27
N HIS A 63 -14.98 13.07 -3.55
CA HIS A 63 -16.37 13.18 -4.02
C HIS A 63 -16.54 12.31 -5.27
N PHE A 64 -16.96 11.06 -5.10
CA PHE A 64 -17.18 10.11 -6.19
C PHE A 64 -18.53 10.25 -6.88
N ARG A 65 -19.45 11.09 -6.37
CA ARG A 65 -20.66 11.50 -7.11
C ARG A 65 -21.59 10.36 -7.54
N ASP A 66 -21.48 9.20 -6.89
CA ASP A 66 -22.27 8.00 -7.15
C ASP A 66 -23.15 7.69 -5.92
N PRO A 67 -24.49 7.64 -6.07
CA PRO A 67 -25.26 7.74 -7.32
C PRO A 67 -25.59 9.18 -7.75
N GLY A 68 -25.91 9.37 -9.04
CA GLY A 68 -26.57 10.57 -9.57
C GLY A 68 -25.75 11.39 -10.57
N TYR A 69 -24.47 11.66 -10.28
CA TYR A 69 -23.59 12.45 -11.16
C TYR A 69 -22.36 11.65 -11.62
N THR A 70 -22.55 10.35 -11.90
CA THR A 70 -21.48 9.38 -12.24
C THR A 70 -20.64 9.73 -13.48
N HIS A 71 -21.14 10.61 -14.35
CA HIS A 71 -20.37 11.14 -15.47
C HIS A 71 -19.22 12.07 -15.05
N LYS A 72 -19.22 12.56 -13.79
CA LYS A 72 -18.13 13.38 -13.25
C LYS A 72 -17.02 12.52 -12.67
N GLU A 73 -17.40 11.50 -11.92
CA GLU A 73 -16.57 10.44 -11.33
C GLU A 73 -17.54 9.37 -10.82
N ASP A 74 -17.09 8.12 -10.65
CA ASP A 74 -17.81 7.06 -9.95
C ASP A 74 -16.85 6.24 -9.05
N PHE A 75 -17.37 5.25 -8.32
CA PHE A 75 -16.53 4.42 -7.44
C PHE A 75 -15.42 3.69 -8.20
N GLU A 76 -15.65 3.23 -9.43
CA GLU A 76 -14.68 2.45 -10.20
C GLU A 76 -13.53 3.33 -10.70
N SER A 77 -13.87 4.44 -11.34
CA SER A 77 -12.91 5.42 -11.89
C SER A 77 -12.16 6.13 -10.77
N GLY A 78 -12.86 6.59 -9.73
CA GLY A 78 -12.27 7.28 -8.57
C GLY A 78 -11.30 6.41 -7.78
N THR A 79 -11.64 5.15 -7.50
CA THR A 79 -10.72 4.24 -6.78
C THR A 79 -9.53 3.80 -7.62
N LYS A 80 -9.68 3.68 -8.95
CA LYS A 80 -8.54 3.47 -9.87
C LYS A 80 -7.57 4.66 -9.83
N ALA A 81 -8.10 5.89 -9.84
CA ALA A 81 -7.29 7.10 -9.72
C ALA A 81 -6.56 7.15 -8.37
N ALA A 82 -7.27 6.84 -7.27
CA ALA A 82 -6.69 6.75 -5.93
C ALA A 82 -5.51 5.74 -5.90
N ALA A 83 -5.72 4.53 -6.42
CA ALA A 83 -4.68 3.49 -6.45
C ALA A 83 -3.45 3.91 -7.28
N ALA A 84 -3.65 4.58 -8.42
CA ALA A 84 -2.56 5.08 -9.25
C ALA A 84 -1.73 6.17 -8.54
N GLY A 85 -2.34 6.93 -7.63
CA GLY A 85 -1.68 7.93 -6.77
C GLY A 85 -1.08 7.38 -5.48
N GLY A 86 -1.24 6.07 -5.19
CA GLY A 86 -0.78 5.45 -3.94
C GLY A 86 -1.73 5.64 -2.75
N ILE A 87 -2.98 6.03 -2.99
CA ILE A 87 -4.05 6.10 -2.00
C ILE A 87 -4.74 4.74 -1.93
N THR A 88 -4.77 4.14 -0.74
CA THR A 88 -5.32 2.79 -0.53
C THR A 88 -6.63 2.80 0.25
N MET A 89 -7.00 3.94 0.83
CA MET A 89 -8.28 4.14 1.52
C MET A 89 -8.79 5.55 1.23
N VAL A 90 -10.07 5.66 0.92
CA VAL A 90 -10.76 6.92 0.68
C VAL A 90 -12.00 7.02 1.56
N ALA A 91 -12.33 8.23 2.00
CA ALA A 91 -13.63 8.54 2.61
C ALA A 91 -14.41 9.47 1.67
N ASP A 92 -15.45 8.92 1.04
CA ASP A 92 -16.32 9.68 0.16
C ASP A 92 -17.24 10.59 0.98
N MET A 93 -17.31 11.85 0.58
CA MET A 93 -18.16 12.83 1.21
C MET A 93 -19.62 12.62 0.82
N PRO A 94 -20.57 12.85 1.75
CA PRO A 94 -22.00 12.72 1.48
C PRO A 94 -22.51 13.72 0.43
#